data_AF-A0A7X3XAS2-F1
#
_entry.id   AF-A0A7X3XAS2-F1
#
_cell.length_a   1.000
_cell.length_b   1.000
_cell.length_c   1.000
_cell.angle_alpha   90.00
_cell.angle_beta   90.00
_cell.angle_gamma   90.00
#
_symmetry.space_group_name_H-M   'P 1'
#
loop_
_entity.id
_entity.type
_entity.pdbx_description
1 polymer ?
#
loop_
_entity_poly.entity_id
_entity_poly.type
_entity_poly.pdbx_seq_one_letter_code
_entity_poly.pdbx_strand_id
1 'polypeptide(L)'
;MTSSLEWIGLAIAFTQASIALVIGLLAWRQNSTKMEIQWVFKVQEWGMECINVLSEADHLCLMDHRESDYQIRKHKVLFRLSALIDRGRLLFNNVEKEEYGRSKHPAYRGFRPKILDPLVAYYTSMEELEVHQDSPIVVRARLIKWRRYFVSVLQDEAGPEWLDVMKRQTRNPGGGAGINIDAYTEAPEEAPQSS
;
A
#
# COMPACT_ATOMS: atom_id res chain seq x y z
N MET A 1 46.91 5.25 44.39
CA MET A 1 46.46 4.08 43.61
C MET A 1 45.00 4.18 43.13
N THR A 2 44.22 5.19 43.56
CA THR A 2 42.82 5.38 43.15
C THR A 2 42.67 6.03 41.76
N SER A 3 43.58 6.93 41.38
CA SER A 3 43.51 7.67 40.11
C SER A 3 43.59 6.76 38.86
N SER A 4 44.39 5.70 38.87
CA SER A 4 44.51 4.79 37.73
C SER A 4 43.26 3.93 37.48
N LEU A 5 42.48 3.65 38.54
CA LEU A 5 41.22 2.90 38.43
C LEU A 5 40.10 3.75 37.81
N GLU A 6 40.07 5.05 38.09
CA GLU A 6 39.09 6.00 37.52
C GLU A 6 39.25 6.15 36.00
N TRP A 7 40.49 6.23 35.51
CA TRP A 7 40.77 6.30 34.06
C TRP A 7 40.38 5.02 33.30
N ILE A 8 40.55 3.85 33.93
CA ILE A 8 40.12 2.57 33.33
C ILE A 8 38.59 2.50 33.25
N GLY A 9 37.88 2.93 34.30
CA GLY A 9 36.41 2.99 34.30
C GLY A 9 35.86 3.89 33.19
N LEU A 10 36.45 5.08 33.01
CA LEU A 10 36.10 5.99 31.92
C LEU A 10 36.30 5.35 30.54
N ALA A 11 37.45 4.71 30.31
CA ALA A 11 37.75 4.06 29.04
C ALA A 11 36.73 2.96 28.67
N ILE A 12 36.31 2.14 29.64
CA ILE A 12 35.29 1.10 29.44
C ILE A 12 33.93 1.74 29.08
N ALA A 13 33.52 2.78 29.80
CA ALA A 13 32.26 3.47 29.55
C ALA A 13 32.21 4.09 28.15
N PHE A 14 33.31 4.74 27.71
CA PHE A 14 33.40 5.29 26.35
C PHE A 14 33.34 4.21 25.27
N THR A 15 33.99 3.06 25.52
CA THR A 15 33.97 1.94 24.58
C THR A 15 32.56 1.35 24.46
N GLN A 16 31.88 1.15 25.59
CA GLN A 16 30.49 0.65 25.61
C GLN A 16 29.52 1.64 24.94
N ALA A 17 29.65 2.94 25.20
CA ALA A 17 28.84 3.97 24.55
C ALA A 17 29.06 4.00 23.03
N SER A 18 30.31 3.82 22.58
CA SER A 18 30.64 3.77 21.16
C SER A 18 30.04 2.54 20.47
N ILE A 19 30.12 1.37 21.10
CA ILE A 19 29.50 0.13 20.60
C ILE A 19 27.98 0.29 20.53
N ALA A 20 27.35 0.80 21.58
CA ALA A 20 25.90 1.03 21.63
C ALA A 20 25.44 2.01 20.55
N LEU A 21 26.20 3.08 20.30
CA LEU A 21 25.93 4.05 19.25
C LEU A 21 25.97 3.40 17.86
N VAL A 22 27.01 2.60 17.57
CA VAL A 22 27.14 1.90 16.29
C VAL A 22 25.98 0.91 16.09
N ILE A 23 25.65 0.11 17.10
CA ILE A 23 24.51 -0.82 17.05
C ILE A 23 23.20 -0.05 16.83
N GLY A 24 22.99 1.06 17.53
CA GLY A 24 21.80 1.91 17.39
C GLY A 24 21.66 2.49 15.99
N LEU A 25 22.75 2.97 15.38
CA LEU A 25 22.76 3.49 14.02
C LEU A 25 22.44 2.40 12.98
N LEU A 26 23.02 1.20 13.14
CA LEU A 26 22.73 0.06 12.27
C LEU A 26 21.27 -0.40 12.41
N ALA A 27 20.77 -0.50 13.64
CA ALA A 27 19.39 -0.87 13.92
C ALA A 27 18.40 0.16 13.36
N TRP A 28 18.67 1.46 13.50
CA TRP A 28 17.84 2.52 12.94
C TRP A 28 17.77 2.45 11.40
N ARG A 29 18.93 2.22 10.75
CA ARG A 29 18.99 2.05 9.30
C ARG A 29 18.20 0.83 8.84
N GLN A 30 18.38 -0.32 9.48
CA GLN A 30 17.63 -1.54 9.16
C GLN A 30 16.12 -1.39 9.40
N ASN A 31 15.72 -0.72 10.49
CA ASN A 31 14.32 -0.52 10.81
C ASN A 31 13.61 0.36 9.76
N SER A 32 14.29 1.38 9.25
CA SER A 32 13.73 2.28 8.23
C SER A 32 13.42 1.52 6.93
N THR A 33 14.35 0.68 6.45
CA THR A 33 14.12 -0.16 5.26
C THR A 33 13.01 -1.20 5.48
N LYS A 34 12.94 -1.81 6.67
CA LYS A 34 11.86 -2.75 6.99
C LYS A 34 10.47 -2.11 6.92
N MET A 35 10.33 -0.89 7.43
CA MET A 35 9.05 -0.16 7.37
C MET A 35 8.64 0.17 5.94
N GLU A 36 9.61 0.55 5.09
CA GLU A 36 9.38 0.82 3.67
C GLU A 36 8.91 -0.44 2.92
N ILE A 37 9.63 -1.56 3.08
CA ILE A 37 9.25 -2.86 2.49
C ILE A 37 7.84 -3.26 2.93
N GLN A 38 7.55 -3.17 4.23
CA GLN A 38 6.23 -3.50 4.76
C GLN A 38 5.12 -2.62 4.20
N TRP A 39 5.39 -1.32 4.02
CA TRP A 39 4.44 -0.42 3.40
C TRP A 39 4.17 -0.82 1.94
N VAL A 40 5.23 -1.11 1.17
CA VAL A 40 5.09 -1.55 -0.23
C VAL A 40 4.25 -2.83 -0.34
N PHE A 41 4.52 -3.84 0.49
CA PHE A 41 3.71 -5.07 0.49
C PHE A 41 2.25 -4.81 0.82
N LYS A 42 1.95 -3.94 1.80
CA LYS A 42 0.57 -3.55 2.12
C LYS A 42 -0.11 -2.83 0.96
N VAL A 43 0.61 -1.97 0.24
CA VAL A 43 0.10 -1.30 -0.96
C VAL A 43 -0.16 -2.29 -2.08
N GLN A 44 0.73 -3.26 -2.30
CA GLN A 44 0.54 -4.30 -3.31
C GLN A 44 -0.66 -5.19 -2.98
N GLU A 45 -0.79 -5.65 -1.74
CA GLU A 45 -1.93 -6.46 -1.29
C GLU A 45 -3.26 -5.72 -1.48
N TRP A 46 -3.33 -4.47 -1.01
CA TRP A 46 -4.49 -3.60 -1.23
C TRP A 46 -4.78 -3.38 -2.72
N GLY A 47 -3.74 -3.16 -3.53
CA GLY A 47 -3.83 -2.96 -4.97
C GLY A 47 -4.38 -4.19 -5.71
N MET A 48 -3.95 -5.39 -5.32
CA MET A 48 -4.47 -6.65 -5.86
C MET A 48 -5.95 -6.84 -5.51
N GLU A 49 -6.34 -6.52 -4.28
CA GLU A 49 -7.75 -6.56 -3.88
C GLU A 49 -8.60 -5.56 -4.68
N CYS A 50 -8.07 -4.36 -4.94
CA CYS A 50 -8.69 -3.37 -5.82
C CYS A 50 -8.88 -3.92 -7.23
N ILE A 51 -7.84 -4.48 -7.86
CA ILE A 51 -7.92 -5.03 -9.22
C ILE A 51 -9.02 -6.10 -9.33
N ASN A 52 -9.15 -6.96 -8.31
CA ASN A 52 -10.19 -7.98 -8.28
C ASN A 52 -11.59 -7.36 -8.25
N VAL A 53 -11.83 -6.37 -7.39
CA VAL A 53 -13.14 -5.69 -7.29
C VAL A 53 -13.45 -4.88 -8.56
N LEU A 54 -12.47 -4.17 -9.12
CA LEU A 54 -12.61 -3.44 -10.37
C LEU A 54 -12.98 -4.37 -11.53
N SER A 55 -12.39 -5.56 -11.57
CA SER A 55 -12.70 -6.57 -12.58
C SER A 55 -14.10 -7.16 -12.38
N GLU A 56 -14.53 -7.40 -11.14
CA GLU A 56 -15.89 -7.81 -10.83
C GLU A 56 -16.91 -6.75 -11.30
N ALA A 57 -16.64 -5.47 -11.09
CA ALA A 57 -17.46 -4.36 -11.58
C ALA A 57 -17.55 -4.32 -13.13
N ASP A 58 -16.43 -4.53 -13.82
CA ASP A 58 -16.42 -4.60 -15.30
C ASP A 58 -17.28 -5.75 -15.83
N HIS A 59 -17.30 -6.88 -15.12
CA HIS A 59 -18.11 -8.04 -15.48
C HIS A 59 -19.60 -7.82 -15.21
N LEU A 60 -19.95 -7.13 -14.12
CA LEU A 60 -21.35 -6.77 -13.84
C LEU A 60 -21.97 -5.93 -14.96
N CYS A 61 -21.19 -5.08 -15.63
CA CYS A 61 -21.66 -4.31 -16.79
C CYS A 61 -22.07 -5.19 -17.99
N LEU A 62 -21.70 -6.46 -18.02
CA LEU A 62 -22.08 -7.41 -19.08
C LEU A 62 -23.22 -8.35 -18.67
N MET A 63 -23.58 -8.37 -17.39
CA MET A 63 -24.66 -9.22 -16.88
C MET A 63 -26.04 -8.62 -17.23
N ASP A 64 -27.05 -9.47 -17.37
CA ASP A 64 -28.43 -9.00 -17.52
C ASP A 64 -28.93 -8.48 -16.16
N HIS A 65 -29.37 -7.22 -16.13
CA HIS A 65 -29.88 -6.57 -14.92
C HIS A 65 -31.14 -7.23 -14.35
N ARG A 66 -31.82 -8.07 -15.15
CA ARG A 66 -32.99 -8.85 -14.75
C ARG A 66 -32.65 -10.12 -14.00
N GLU A 67 -31.38 -10.53 -13.97
CA GLU A 67 -30.94 -11.64 -13.14
C GLU A 67 -31.20 -11.33 -11.66
N SER A 68 -31.76 -12.29 -10.92
CA SER A 68 -32.16 -12.13 -9.51
C SER A 68 -31.03 -11.65 -8.60
N ASP A 69 -29.79 -12.03 -8.94
CA ASP A 69 -28.62 -11.77 -8.12
C ASP A 69 -27.90 -10.47 -8.48
N TYR A 70 -28.26 -9.82 -9.59
CA TYR A 70 -27.54 -8.66 -10.12
C TYR A 70 -27.43 -7.54 -9.07
N GLN A 71 -28.55 -7.17 -8.46
CA GLN A 71 -28.60 -6.09 -7.46
C GLN A 71 -27.77 -6.42 -6.21
N ILE A 72 -27.80 -7.68 -5.77
CA ILE A 72 -27.03 -8.15 -4.62
C ILE A 72 -25.53 -8.06 -4.92
N ARG A 73 -25.10 -8.51 -6.11
CA ARG A 73 -23.68 -8.45 -6.53
C ARG A 73 -23.21 -7.01 -6.74
N LYS A 74 -24.02 -6.16 -7.38
CA LYS A 74 -23.74 -4.73 -7.52
C LYS A 74 -23.56 -4.06 -6.17
N HIS A 75 -24.46 -4.30 -5.22
CA HIS A 75 -24.35 -3.75 -3.87
C HIS A 75 -23.08 -4.24 -3.16
N LYS A 76 -22.73 -5.52 -3.29
CA LYS A 76 -21.49 -6.08 -2.74
C LYS A 76 -20.25 -5.41 -3.33
N VAL A 77 -20.23 -5.16 -4.64
CA VAL A 77 -19.12 -4.43 -5.30
C VAL A 77 -19.02 -3.00 -4.79
N LEU A 78 -20.14 -2.27 -4.68
CA LEU A 78 -20.16 -0.90 -4.15
C LEU A 78 -19.65 -0.84 -2.71
N PHE A 79 -20.10 -1.76 -1.86
CA PHE A 79 -19.61 -1.88 -0.48
C PHE A 79 -18.09 -2.09 -0.44
N ARG A 80 -17.58 -3.04 -1.24
CA ARG A 80 -16.13 -3.34 -1.30
C ARG A 80 -15.33 -2.14 -1.83
N LEU A 81 -15.82 -1.45 -2.86
CA LEU A 81 -15.18 -0.24 -3.39
C LEU A 81 -15.10 0.85 -2.31
N SER A 82 -16.18 1.11 -1.58
CA SER A 82 -16.18 2.09 -0.49
C SER A 82 -15.13 1.73 0.57
N ALA A 83 -15.09 0.48 1.01
CA ALA A 83 -14.13 0.03 2.01
C ALA A 83 -12.68 0.13 1.51
N LEU A 84 -12.43 -0.20 0.24
CA LEU A 84 -11.10 -0.10 -0.37
C LEU A 84 -10.63 1.34 -0.54
N ILE A 85 -11.52 2.28 -0.83
CA ILE A 85 -11.21 3.72 -0.87
C ILE A 85 -10.74 4.18 0.51
N ASP A 86 -11.45 3.80 1.57
CA ASP A 86 -11.09 4.18 2.94
C ASP A 86 -9.78 3.54 3.40
N ARG A 87 -9.56 2.26 3.09
CA ARG A 87 -8.27 1.58 3.33
C ARG A 87 -7.13 2.28 2.59
N GLY A 88 -7.35 2.69 1.35
CA GLY A 88 -6.38 3.45 0.58
C GLY A 88 -5.99 4.77 1.25
N ARG A 89 -6.94 5.49 1.86
CA ARG A 89 -6.64 6.73 2.62
C ARG A 89 -5.74 6.51 3.85
N LEU A 90 -5.65 5.28 4.36
CA LEU A 90 -4.73 4.93 5.45
C LEU A 90 -3.31 4.66 4.94
N LEU A 91 -3.19 4.21 3.68
CA LEU A 91 -1.91 3.91 3.03
C LEU A 91 -1.27 5.15 2.40
N PHE A 92 -2.10 6.08 1.91
CA PHE A 92 -1.66 7.26 1.17
C PHE A 92 -2.05 8.55 1.88
N ASN A 93 -1.11 9.49 1.97
CA ASN A 93 -1.36 10.80 2.54
C ASN A 93 -2.09 11.71 1.54
N ASN A 94 -3.20 12.32 1.96
CA ASN A 94 -3.79 13.44 1.22
C ASN A 94 -2.78 14.58 1.03
N VAL A 95 -2.88 15.30 -0.09
CA VAL A 95 -2.03 16.44 -0.44
C VAL A 95 -2.62 17.75 0.13
N GLU A 96 -1.79 18.71 0.53
CA GLU A 96 -2.25 20.04 1.02
C GLU A 96 -3.25 20.01 2.20
N LYS A 97 -3.04 19.09 3.15
CA LYS A 97 -3.90 18.91 4.34
C LYS A 97 -4.06 20.16 5.22
N GLU A 98 -3.10 21.08 5.19
CA GLU A 98 -3.08 22.27 6.05
C GLU A 98 -3.91 23.43 5.50
N GLU A 99 -4.12 23.47 4.18
CA GLU A 99 -4.77 24.60 3.50
C GLU A 99 -6.22 24.28 3.15
N TYR A 100 -6.50 23.05 2.70
CA TYR A 100 -7.82 22.69 2.18
C TYR A 100 -8.64 21.81 3.11
N GLY A 101 -9.92 22.17 3.29
CA GLY A 101 -10.91 21.34 3.98
C GLY A 101 -10.76 21.29 5.51
N ARG A 102 -10.28 22.37 6.16
CA ARG A 102 -10.08 22.44 7.63
C ARG A 102 -11.31 22.05 8.46
N SER A 103 -12.52 22.26 7.94
CA SER A 103 -13.79 21.86 8.56
C SER A 103 -14.10 20.37 8.48
N LYS A 104 -13.40 19.60 7.63
CA LYS A 104 -13.56 18.15 7.49
C LYS A 104 -12.77 17.40 8.57
N HIS A 105 -13.17 16.15 8.80
CA HIS A 105 -12.38 15.21 9.61
C HIS A 105 -10.95 15.06 9.07
N PRO A 106 -9.93 14.83 9.93
CA PRO A 106 -8.52 14.83 9.53
C PRO A 106 -8.18 13.96 8.30
N ALA A 107 -8.78 12.77 8.19
CA ALA A 107 -8.57 11.84 7.07
C ALA A 107 -9.15 12.33 5.72
N TYR A 108 -9.96 13.39 5.74
CA TYR A 108 -10.65 13.96 4.59
C TYR A 108 -10.23 15.40 4.28
N ARG A 109 -9.21 15.91 4.98
CA ARG A 109 -8.59 17.21 4.67
C ARG A 109 -7.63 17.08 3.51
N GLY A 110 -7.45 18.16 2.75
CA GLY A 110 -6.60 18.17 1.56
C GLY A 110 -7.23 17.47 0.36
N PHE A 111 -6.41 17.29 -0.68
CA PHE A 111 -6.76 16.60 -1.92
C PHE A 111 -6.53 15.10 -1.80
N ARG A 112 -7.47 14.34 -2.34
CA ARG A 112 -7.39 12.87 -2.41
C ARG A 112 -6.16 12.45 -3.23
N PRO A 113 -5.41 11.43 -2.81
CA PRO A 113 -4.36 10.82 -3.62
C PRO A 113 -4.90 10.33 -4.97
N LYS A 114 -4.17 10.60 -6.05
CA LYS A 114 -4.59 10.27 -7.43
C LYS A 114 -4.84 8.78 -7.64
N ILE A 115 -4.13 7.92 -6.91
CA ILE A 115 -4.32 6.47 -6.96
C ILE A 115 -5.74 6.03 -6.55
N LEU A 116 -6.47 6.85 -5.80
CA LEU A 116 -7.84 6.56 -5.35
C LEU A 116 -8.91 7.06 -6.33
N ASP A 117 -8.56 7.90 -7.31
CA ASP A 117 -9.53 8.45 -8.27
C ASP A 117 -10.21 7.37 -9.12
N PRO A 118 -9.50 6.33 -9.63
CA PRO A 118 -10.15 5.24 -10.35
C PRO A 118 -11.21 4.52 -9.53
N LEU A 119 -10.93 4.23 -8.24
CA LEU A 119 -11.88 3.53 -7.37
C LEU A 119 -13.18 4.33 -7.19
N VAL A 120 -13.04 5.64 -7.04
CA VAL A 120 -14.20 6.54 -6.89
C VAL A 120 -14.96 6.67 -8.20
N ALA A 121 -14.26 6.77 -9.33
CA ALA A 121 -14.89 6.77 -10.64
C ALA A 121 -15.70 5.48 -10.88
N TYR A 122 -15.17 4.33 -10.45
CA TYR A 122 -15.88 3.05 -10.47
C TYR A 122 -17.11 3.06 -9.56
N TYR A 123 -16.97 3.51 -8.32
CA TYR A 123 -18.09 3.58 -7.37
C TYR A 123 -19.25 4.40 -7.96
N THR A 124 -18.97 5.63 -8.40
CA THR A 124 -19.98 6.52 -8.98
C THR A 124 -20.59 5.94 -10.25
N SER A 125 -19.77 5.39 -11.16
CA SER A 125 -20.29 4.80 -12.41
C SER A 125 -21.18 3.58 -12.15
N MET A 126 -20.86 2.76 -11.14
CA MET A 126 -21.65 1.58 -10.79
C MET A 126 -22.95 1.97 -10.08
N GLU A 127 -22.92 2.98 -9.22
CA GLU A 127 -24.10 3.55 -8.57
C GLU A 127 -25.10 4.07 -9.62
N GLU A 128 -24.59 4.80 -10.61
CA GLU A 128 -25.36 5.45 -11.66
C GLU A 128 -25.77 4.53 -12.84
N LEU A 129 -25.24 3.31 -12.92
CA LEU A 129 -25.40 2.39 -14.07
C LEU A 129 -26.86 2.09 -14.45
N GLU A 130 -27.82 2.22 -13.52
CA GLU A 130 -29.26 2.05 -13.77
C GLU A 130 -30.01 3.37 -13.97
N VAL A 131 -29.43 4.48 -13.54
CA VAL A 131 -30.03 5.82 -13.60
C VAL A 131 -29.77 6.46 -14.96
N HIS A 132 -28.62 6.17 -15.57
CA HIS A 132 -28.26 6.69 -16.89
C HIS A 132 -28.67 5.71 -18.00
N GLN A 133 -29.22 6.26 -19.09
CA GLN A 133 -29.56 5.49 -20.31
C GLN A 133 -28.34 5.06 -21.12
N ASP A 134 -27.12 5.26 -20.59
CA ASP A 134 -25.90 4.86 -21.25
C ASP A 134 -25.87 3.35 -21.43
N SER A 135 -25.49 2.90 -22.62
CA SER A 135 -25.31 1.48 -22.87
C SER A 135 -24.26 0.91 -21.89
N PRO A 136 -24.52 -0.25 -21.24
CA PRO A 136 -23.56 -0.88 -20.33
C PRO A 136 -22.19 -1.13 -20.96
N ILE A 137 -22.13 -1.31 -22.28
CA ILE A 137 -20.89 -1.45 -23.06
C ILE A 137 -20.05 -0.16 -23.02
N VAL A 138 -20.69 1.00 -23.12
CA VAL A 138 -20.03 2.32 -23.09
C VAL A 138 -19.49 2.60 -21.69
N VAL A 139 -20.28 2.32 -20.65
CA VAL A 139 -19.84 2.45 -19.25
C VAL A 139 -18.63 1.55 -19.00
N ARG A 140 -18.71 0.27 -19.39
CA ARG A 140 -17.60 -0.68 -19.27
C ARG A 140 -16.33 -0.20 -19.98
N ALA A 141 -16.44 0.34 -21.19
CA ALA A 141 -15.29 0.86 -21.92
C ALA A 141 -14.59 2.00 -21.16
N ARG A 142 -15.35 2.86 -20.47
CA ARG A 142 -14.82 3.91 -19.58
C ARG A 142 -14.16 3.31 -18.34
N LEU A 143 -14.81 2.35 -17.70
CA LEU A 143 -14.29 1.64 -16.52
C LEU A 143 -12.94 0.96 -16.82
N ILE A 144 -12.82 0.24 -17.94
CA ILE A 144 -11.55 -0.39 -18.35
C ILE A 144 -10.41 0.63 -18.48
N LYS A 145 -10.67 1.86 -18.96
CA LYS A 145 -9.66 2.92 -19.00
C LYS A 145 -9.22 3.31 -17.59
N TRP A 146 -10.17 3.47 -16.66
CA TRP A 146 -9.88 3.74 -15.26
C TRP A 146 -9.07 2.62 -14.60
N ARG A 147 -9.38 1.35 -14.86
CA ARG A 147 -8.60 0.22 -14.32
C ARG A 147 -7.18 0.19 -14.87
N ARG A 148 -6.98 0.46 -16.16
CA ARG A 148 -5.62 0.57 -16.73
C ARG A 148 -4.84 1.72 -16.10
N TYR A 149 -5.49 2.87 -15.91
CA TYR A 149 -4.88 4.00 -15.22
C TYR A 149 -4.55 3.66 -13.76
N PHE A 150 -5.44 2.96 -13.04
CA PHE A 150 -5.18 2.48 -11.68
C PHE A 150 -3.93 1.60 -11.61
N VAL A 151 -3.83 0.59 -12.49
CA VAL A 151 -2.67 -0.31 -12.52
C VAL A 151 -1.38 0.46 -12.81
N SER A 152 -1.42 1.45 -13.70
CA SER A 152 -0.26 2.31 -13.98
C SER A 152 0.17 3.08 -12.74
N VAL A 153 -0.75 3.77 -12.06
CA VAL A 153 -0.42 4.54 -10.86
C VAL A 153 0.04 3.63 -9.72
N LEU A 154 -0.57 2.44 -9.57
CA LEU A 154 -0.13 1.45 -8.58
C LEU A 154 1.30 0.96 -8.86
N GLN A 155 1.65 0.76 -10.14
CA GLN A 155 3.01 0.39 -10.53
C GLN A 155 4.00 1.53 -10.25
N ASP A 156 3.60 2.78 -10.46
CA ASP A 156 4.46 3.93 -10.14
C ASP A 156 4.70 4.06 -8.62
N GLU A 157 3.67 3.77 -7.81
CA GLU A 157 3.74 3.88 -6.34
C GLU A 157 4.40 2.68 -5.64
N ALA A 158 4.23 1.46 -6.19
CA ALA A 158 4.62 0.20 -5.53
C ALA A 158 5.11 -0.90 -6.48
N GLY A 159 5.51 -0.55 -7.71
CA GLY A 159 5.98 -1.48 -8.73
C GLY A 159 7.38 -2.05 -8.50
N PRO A 160 7.81 -3.05 -9.27
CA PRO A 160 9.01 -3.86 -8.99
C PRO A 160 10.33 -3.09 -9.00
N GLU A 161 10.35 -1.83 -9.42
CA GLU A 161 11.55 -1.00 -9.42
C GLU A 161 12.16 -0.83 -8.01
N TRP A 162 11.34 -0.87 -6.95
CA TRP A 162 11.85 -0.88 -5.58
C TRP A 162 12.73 -2.12 -5.29
N LEU A 163 12.41 -3.28 -5.89
CA LEU A 163 13.22 -4.49 -5.75
C LEU A 163 14.59 -4.31 -6.39
N ASP A 164 14.67 -3.63 -7.53
CA ASP A 164 15.93 -3.35 -8.20
C ASP A 164 16.80 -2.36 -7.42
N VAL A 165 16.17 -1.35 -6.81
CA VAL A 165 16.85 -0.42 -5.87
C VAL A 165 17.40 -1.19 -4.67
N MET A 166 16.63 -2.09 -4.07
CA MET A 166 17.08 -2.90 -2.93
C MET A 166 18.17 -3.91 -3.30
N LYS A 167 18.04 -4.60 -4.44
CA LYS A 167 19.05 -5.54 -4.95
C LYS A 167 20.38 -4.83 -5.24
N ARG A 168 20.36 -3.58 -5.70
CA ARG A 168 21.58 -2.78 -5.88
C ARG A 168 22.22 -2.41 -4.53
N GLN A 169 21.42 -2.13 -3.51
CA GLN A 169 21.92 -1.82 -2.17
C GLN A 169 22.52 -3.05 -1.46
N THR A 170 21.94 -4.24 -1.64
CA THR A 170 22.46 -5.49 -1.05
C THR A 170 23.68 -6.06 -1.78
N ARG A 171 23.82 -5.79 -3.09
CA ARG A 171 24.94 -6.27 -3.91
C ARG A 171 26.25 -5.49 -3.72
N ASN A 172 26.27 -4.39 -2.96
CA ASN A 172 27.49 -3.63 -2.66
C ASN A 172 28.05 -4.06 -1.29
N PRO A 173 28.94 -5.07 -1.19
CA PRO A 173 29.19 -5.82 0.05
C PRO A 173 30.23 -5.14 0.97
N GLY A 174 30.65 -3.90 0.67
CA GLY A 174 31.67 -3.17 1.42
C GLY A 174 31.22 -2.59 2.78
N GLY A 175 29.96 -2.76 3.17
CA GLY A 175 29.42 -2.30 4.45
C GLY A 175 28.45 -3.33 5.01
N GLY A 176 28.76 -3.86 6.20
CA GLY A 176 28.16 -5.08 6.77
C GLY A 176 26.62 -5.09 6.90
N ALA A 177 26.10 -6.33 6.89
CA ALA A 177 24.71 -6.77 7.08
C ALA A 177 23.77 -6.55 5.87
N GLY A 178 23.90 -7.43 4.87
CA GLY A 178 22.89 -7.59 3.83
C GLY A 178 21.56 -8.08 4.43
N ILE A 179 20.49 -7.37 4.13
CA ILE A 179 19.11 -7.80 4.44
C ILE A 179 18.78 -8.95 3.49
N ASN A 180 18.39 -10.11 4.02
CA ASN A 180 17.88 -11.21 3.22
C ASN A 180 16.47 -10.84 2.71
N ILE A 181 16.37 -10.44 1.45
CA ILE A 181 15.11 -10.07 0.79
C ILE A 181 14.26 -11.31 0.49
N ASP A 182 14.90 -12.48 0.31
CA ASP A 182 14.22 -13.73 -0.03
C ASP A 182 13.30 -14.19 1.11
N ALA A 183 13.67 -13.92 2.36
CA ALA A 183 12.85 -14.21 3.56
C ALA A 183 11.51 -13.44 3.61
N TYR A 184 11.35 -12.37 2.83
CA TYR A 184 10.10 -11.61 2.71
C TYR A 184 9.30 -11.95 1.45
N THR A 185 9.90 -12.72 0.52
CA THR A 185 9.27 -13.14 -0.73
C THR A 185 8.67 -14.54 -0.60
N GLU A 186 9.08 -15.32 0.42
CA GLU A 186 8.42 -16.55 0.80
C GLU A 186 6.99 -16.24 1.27
N ALA A 187 6.00 -16.63 0.44
CA ALA A 187 4.58 -16.56 0.77
C ALA A 187 4.32 -17.25 2.12
N PRO A 188 3.37 -16.76 2.94
CA PRO A 188 3.07 -17.40 4.21
C PRO A 188 2.73 -18.86 3.96
N GLU A 189 3.54 -19.74 4.55
CA GLU A 189 3.35 -21.19 4.56
C GLU A 189 1.90 -21.49 4.92
N GLU A 190 1.25 -22.30 4.08
CA GLU A 190 -0.18 -22.60 4.15
C GLU A 190 -0.61 -22.92 5.60
N ALA A 191 -1.64 -22.22 6.08
CA ALA A 191 -2.24 -22.50 7.37
C ALA A 191 -2.63 -23.99 7.44
N PRO A 192 -2.40 -24.69 8.57
CA PRO A 192 -2.68 -26.11 8.67
C PRO A 192 -4.15 -26.37 8.39
N GLN A 193 -4.41 -27.19 7.36
CA GLN A 193 -5.74 -27.70 7.07
C GLN A 193 -6.21 -28.52 8.27
N SER A 194 -7.13 -27.94 9.05
CA SER A 194 -7.84 -28.68 10.09
C SER A 194 -8.73 -29.72 9.43
N SER A 195 -8.33 -30.99 9.56
CA SER A 195 -9.16 -32.17 9.31
C SER A 195 -10.14 -32.41 10.47
#